data_AF-A0A803MG05-F1
#
_entry.id   AF-A0A803MG05-F1
#
_cell.length_a   1.000
_cell.length_b   1.000
_cell.length_c   1.000
_cell.angle_alpha   90.00
_cell.angle_beta   90.00
_cell.angle_gamma   90.00
#
_symmetry.space_group_name_H-M   'P 1'
#
loop_
_entity.id
_entity.type
_entity.pdbx_description
1 polymer ?
#
loop_
_entity_poly.entity_id
_entity_poly.type
_entity_poly.pdbx_seq_one_letter_code
_entity_poly.pdbx_strand_id
1 'polypeptide(L)'
;MKAALKYLAGIAGPSGYGSNSTADQVTEHCFCPPHLLTAIITGATSGIGAETARVLAKKGVRIVIAARNLSKGAEVKEAILKEAPHAQIIILEIDLSSMASVSRFCSEFLSLDLPLNILINNAGVFSQKLEFSEDKIELTMATNYLDSLYFLAAKLLKTTSQGAATTCYVALSPETEGVSGKYFADCNQTSCSALAADHSQALRLWKHTRSLICRRLQHPSLS
;
A
#
# COMPACT_ATOMS: atom_id res chain seq x y z
N MET A 1 -11.78 -15.24 -22.45
CA MET A 1 -12.74 -14.26 -23.03
C MET A 1 -13.76 -13.75 -22.01
N LYS A 2 -14.53 -14.61 -21.31
CA LYS A 2 -15.56 -14.17 -20.33
C LYS A 2 -15.02 -13.31 -19.16
N ALA A 3 -13.88 -13.64 -18.57
CA ALA A 3 -13.32 -12.89 -17.43
C ALA A 3 -12.88 -11.46 -17.82
N ALA A 4 -12.20 -11.31 -18.97
CA ALA A 4 -11.80 -10.01 -19.49
C ALA A 4 -13.00 -9.13 -19.84
N LEU A 5 -14.05 -9.71 -20.44
CA LEU A 5 -15.32 -9.00 -20.70
C LEU A 5 -16.01 -8.55 -19.41
N LYS A 6 -16.06 -9.40 -18.38
CA LYS A 6 -16.61 -9.02 -17.06
C LYS A 6 -15.83 -7.86 -16.43
N TYR A 7 -14.51 -7.90 -16.51
CA TYR A 7 -13.63 -6.85 -16.02
C TYR A 7 -13.83 -5.53 -16.79
N LEU A 8 -13.90 -5.56 -18.12
CA LEU A 8 -14.14 -4.35 -18.93
C LEU A 8 -15.54 -3.78 -18.72
N ALA A 9 -16.54 -4.64 -18.49
CA ALA A 9 -17.91 -4.24 -18.22
C ALA A 9 -18.14 -3.78 -16.76
N GLY A 10 -17.15 -3.88 -15.88
CA GLY A 10 -17.29 -3.44 -14.48
C GLY A 10 -18.25 -4.27 -13.64
N ILE A 11 -18.52 -5.52 -14.03
CA ILE A 11 -19.55 -6.34 -13.38
C ILE A 11 -19.15 -6.66 -11.94
N ALA A 12 -20.06 -6.39 -11.01
CA ALA A 12 -19.87 -6.66 -9.60
C ALA A 12 -19.66 -8.16 -9.30
N GLY A 13 -18.77 -8.45 -8.36
CA GLY A 13 -18.54 -9.78 -7.80
C GLY A 13 -19.34 -10.02 -6.51
N PRO A 14 -19.01 -11.07 -5.74
CA PRO A 14 -19.69 -11.43 -4.49
C PRO A 14 -19.74 -10.33 -3.42
N SER A 15 -18.75 -9.43 -3.39
CA SER A 15 -18.73 -8.27 -2.49
C SER A 15 -19.73 -7.16 -2.86
N GLY A 16 -20.37 -7.24 -4.04
CA GLY A 16 -21.19 -6.16 -4.60
C GLY A 16 -20.39 -5.13 -5.40
N TYR A 17 -19.05 -5.22 -5.41
CA TYR A 17 -18.17 -4.29 -6.13
C TYR A 17 -17.45 -4.96 -7.30
N GLY A 18 -16.99 -4.14 -8.25
CA GLY A 18 -16.30 -4.57 -9.46
C GLY A 18 -15.15 -3.63 -9.84
N SER A 19 -14.55 -3.86 -11.01
CA SER A 19 -13.37 -3.12 -11.48
C SER A 19 -13.60 -1.61 -11.68
N ASN A 20 -14.86 -1.19 -11.83
CA ASN A 20 -15.22 0.22 -11.98
C ASN A 20 -15.53 0.92 -10.65
N SER A 21 -15.62 0.16 -9.53
CA SER A 21 -15.92 0.70 -8.21
C SER A 21 -14.77 1.59 -7.72
N THR A 22 -15.11 2.73 -7.12
CA THR A 22 -14.13 3.69 -6.59
C THR A 22 -13.88 3.49 -5.10
N ALA A 23 -12.76 4.03 -4.61
CA ALA A 23 -12.41 3.95 -3.20
C ALA A 23 -13.43 4.64 -2.28
N ASP A 24 -14.07 5.73 -2.71
CA ASP A 24 -15.18 6.35 -1.97
C ASP A 24 -16.41 5.42 -1.92
N GLN A 25 -16.77 4.75 -3.02
CA GLN A 25 -17.96 3.86 -3.08
C GLN A 25 -17.80 2.65 -2.17
N VAL A 26 -16.64 2.00 -2.19
CA VAL A 26 -16.41 0.78 -1.41
C VAL A 26 -16.20 1.03 0.08
N THR A 27 -16.08 2.31 0.47
CA THR A 27 -15.97 2.73 1.87
C THR A 27 -17.14 3.60 2.32
N GLU A 28 -18.19 3.74 1.51
CA GLU A 28 -19.29 4.68 1.74
C GLU A 28 -19.86 4.54 3.16
N HIS A 29 -20.14 3.30 3.56
CA HIS A 29 -20.73 2.96 4.87
C HIS A 29 -19.69 2.60 5.94
N CYS A 30 -18.40 2.67 5.62
CA CYS A 30 -17.34 2.47 6.61
C CYS A 30 -17.12 3.77 7.37
N PHE A 31 -17.24 3.74 8.70
CA PHE A 31 -16.91 4.89 9.54
C PHE A 31 -16.09 4.43 10.73
N CYS A 32 -14.96 5.08 10.96
CA CYS A 32 -14.13 4.87 12.15
C CYS A 32 -14.26 6.10 13.04
N PRO A 33 -14.53 5.91 14.35
CA PRO A 33 -14.39 7.00 15.31
C PRO A 33 -13.02 7.68 15.14
N PRO A 34 -12.96 9.02 15.12
CA PRO A 34 -11.70 9.73 15.02
C PRO A 34 -10.72 9.23 16.08
N HIS A 35 -9.44 9.12 15.70
CA HIS A 35 -8.33 8.75 16.59
C HIS A 35 -8.23 7.27 16.97
N LEU A 36 -9.22 6.44 16.64
CA LEU A 36 -9.23 5.01 17.00
C LEU A 36 -8.19 4.20 16.22
N LEU A 37 -8.07 4.47 14.91
CA LEU A 37 -7.17 3.75 14.02
C LEU A 37 -6.07 4.66 13.49
N THR A 38 -4.84 4.15 13.44
CA THR A 38 -3.73 4.76 12.71
C THR A 38 -3.28 3.85 11.57
N ALA A 39 -3.12 4.44 10.39
CA ALA A 39 -2.60 3.77 9.20
C ALA A 39 -1.24 4.37 8.78
N ILE A 40 -0.23 3.53 8.61
CA ILE A 40 1.00 3.88 7.89
C ILE A 40 0.84 3.49 6.42
N ILE A 41 1.06 4.45 5.52
CA ILE A 41 0.99 4.22 4.07
C ILE A 41 2.30 4.62 3.43
N THR A 42 3.06 3.66 2.93
CA THR A 42 4.31 3.95 2.22
C THR A 42 4.03 4.44 0.81
N GLY A 43 4.79 5.45 0.35
CA GLY A 43 4.64 5.99 -1.00
C GLY A 43 3.32 6.72 -1.25
N ALA A 44 2.70 7.27 -0.20
CA ALA A 44 1.43 8.00 -0.27
C ALA A 44 1.57 9.46 -0.78
N THR A 45 2.52 9.73 -1.67
CA THR A 45 2.79 11.08 -2.20
C THR A 45 2.18 11.32 -3.59
N SER A 46 1.61 10.29 -4.22
CA SER A 46 0.90 10.41 -5.50
C SER A 46 0.04 9.16 -5.77
N GLY A 47 -0.77 9.21 -6.83
CA GLY A 47 -1.45 8.05 -7.39
C GLY A 47 -2.34 7.30 -6.38
N ILE A 48 -2.24 5.96 -6.40
CA ILE A 48 -3.04 5.06 -5.56
C ILE A 48 -2.77 5.29 -4.07
N GLY A 49 -1.52 5.52 -3.68
CA GLY A 49 -1.17 5.75 -2.28
C GLY A 49 -1.76 7.03 -1.71
N ALA A 50 -1.68 8.14 -2.47
CA ALA A 50 -2.28 9.42 -2.07
C ALA A 50 -3.82 9.33 -2.01
N GLU A 51 -4.44 8.64 -2.97
CA GLU A 51 -5.88 8.43 -2.96
C GLU A 51 -6.34 7.52 -1.80
N THR A 52 -5.56 6.48 -1.48
CA THR A 52 -5.80 5.63 -0.31
C THR A 52 -5.73 6.46 0.98
N ALA A 53 -4.70 7.29 1.12
CA ALA A 53 -4.56 8.22 2.25
C ALA A 53 -5.76 9.16 2.38
N ARG A 54 -6.20 9.76 1.26
CA ARG A 54 -7.36 10.66 1.22
C ARG A 54 -8.63 9.97 1.70
N VAL A 55 -8.94 8.79 1.17
CA VAL A 55 -10.17 8.07 1.50
C VAL A 55 -10.15 7.61 2.96
N LEU A 56 -9.06 7.01 3.44
CA LEU A 56 -8.97 6.58 4.84
C LEU A 56 -9.06 7.77 5.81
N ALA A 57 -8.42 8.90 5.48
CA ALA A 57 -8.52 10.13 6.27
C ALA A 57 -9.97 10.64 6.38
N LYS A 58 -10.71 10.65 5.25
CA LYS A 58 -12.14 11.02 5.23
C LYS A 58 -13.01 10.12 6.10
N LYS A 59 -12.59 8.87 6.36
CA LYS A 59 -13.30 7.92 7.22
C LYS A 59 -12.86 7.96 8.70
N GLY A 60 -12.05 8.95 9.08
CA GLY A 60 -11.64 9.18 10.47
C GLY A 60 -10.35 8.48 10.90
N VAL A 61 -9.68 7.76 9.98
CA VAL A 61 -8.40 7.10 10.25
C VAL A 61 -7.29 8.15 10.34
N ARG A 62 -6.44 8.06 11.36
CA ARG A 62 -5.21 8.85 11.44
C ARG A 62 -4.20 8.33 10.42
N ILE A 63 -3.70 9.19 9.56
CA ILE A 63 -2.78 8.80 8.49
C ILE A 63 -1.35 9.20 8.83
N VAL A 64 -0.42 8.27 8.67
CA VAL A 64 1.01 8.52 8.60
C VAL A 64 1.45 8.35 7.14
N ILE A 65 1.70 9.47 6.47
CA ILE A 65 2.28 9.51 5.14
C ILE A 65 3.78 9.21 5.29
N ALA A 66 4.16 7.98 4.95
CA ALA A 66 5.53 7.49 4.95
C ALA A 66 6.15 7.75 3.56
N ALA A 67 7.07 8.72 3.46
CA ALA A 67 7.59 9.17 2.17
C ALA A 67 9.03 9.66 2.21
N ARG A 68 9.77 9.44 1.10
CA ARG A 68 11.11 10.02 0.89
C ARG A 68 11.08 11.54 0.71
N ASN A 69 10.08 12.05 -0.02
CA ASN A 69 9.95 13.47 -0.29
C ASN A 69 8.85 14.07 0.59
N LEU A 70 9.26 14.76 1.66
CA LEU A 70 8.35 15.37 2.62
C LEU A 70 7.53 16.52 2.03
N SER A 71 8.08 17.27 1.05
CA SER A 71 7.35 18.35 0.36
C SER A 71 6.13 17.81 -0.38
N LYS A 72 6.29 16.72 -1.14
CA LYS A 72 5.16 16.06 -1.80
C LYS A 72 4.17 15.46 -0.79
N GLY A 73 4.68 14.96 0.33
CA GLY A 73 3.82 14.53 1.45
C GLY A 73 2.97 15.68 2.00
N ALA A 74 3.56 16.87 2.13
CA ALA A 74 2.87 18.08 2.59
C ALA A 74 1.81 18.54 1.59
N GLU A 75 2.11 18.52 0.28
CA GLU A 75 1.12 18.83 -0.76
C GLU A 75 -0.11 17.90 -0.69
N VAL A 76 0.12 16.58 -0.52
CA VAL A 76 -0.97 15.61 -0.35
C VAL A 76 -1.75 15.88 0.94
N LYS A 77 -1.06 16.15 2.05
CA LYS A 77 -1.71 16.51 3.32
C LYS A 77 -2.63 17.73 3.16
N GLU A 78 -2.14 18.81 2.54
CA GLU A 78 -2.93 20.02 2.30
C GLU A 78 -4.13 19.75 1.39
N ALA A 79 -3.98 18.93 0.36
CA ALA A 79 -5.08 18.53 -0.51
C ALA A 79 -6.16 17.76 0.26
N ILE A 80 -5.76 16.81 1.12
CA ILE A 80 -6.71 16.03 1.94
C ILE A 80 -7.42 16.95 2.94
N LEU A 81 -6.71 17.87 3.59
CA LEU A 81 -7.30 18.78 4.59
C LEU A 81 -8.35 19.72 4.00
N LYS A 82 -8.29 20.03 2.69
CA LYS A 82 -9.35 20.78 2.00
C LYS A 82 -10.67 20.02 1.92
N GLU A 83 -10.61 18.69 1.82
CA GLU A 83 -11.80 17.82 1.76
C GLU A 83 -12.23 17.32 3.15
N ALA A 84 -11.28 17.13 4.06
CA ALA A 84 -11.48 16.64 5.42
C ALA A 84 -10.72 17.51 6.43
N PRO A 85 -11.25 18.69 6.81
CA PRO A 85 -10.54 19.66 7.67
C PRO A 85 -10.14 19.13 9.06
N HIS A 86 -10.81 18.07 9.52
CA HIS A 86 -10.55 17.44 10.82
C HIS A 86 -9.63 16.21 10.73
N ALA A 87 -9.15 15.86 9.53
CA ALA A 87 -8.27 14.70 9.35
C ALA A 87 -6.95 14.89 10.09
N GLN A 88 -6.46 13.83 10.73
CA GLN A 88 -5.15 13.81 11.37
C GLN A 88 -4.13 13.16 10.45
N ILE A 89 -3.16 13.96 10.00
CA ILE A 89 -2.16 13.53 9.03
C ILE A 89 -0.77 13.91 9.54
N ILE A 90 0.04 12.89 9.77
CA ILE A 90 1.45 12.96 10.16
C ILE A 90 2.28 12.59 8.93
N ILE A 91 3.40 13.26 8.71
CA ILE A 91 4.32 12.95 7.61
C ILE A 91 5.63 12.56 8.25
N LEU A 92 6.14 11.38 7.93
CA LEU A 92 7.41 10.87 8.43
C LEU A 92 8.30 10.47 7.24
N GLU A 93 9.59 10.76 7.35
CA GLU A 93 10.57 10.42 6.32
C GLU A 93 10.85 8.92 6.36
N ILE A 94 10.80 8.28 5.19
CA ILE A 94 11.32 6.93 5.03
C ILE A 94 11.81 6.69 3.61
N ASP A 95 13.06 6.23 3.54
CA ASP A 95 13.66 5.62 2.37
C ASP A 95 13.76 4.11 2.59
N LEU A 96 12.85 3.37 1.93
CA LEU A 96 12.81 1.92 1.97
C LEU A 96 14.06 1.24 1.37
N SER A 97 14.89 2.01 0.66
CA SER A 97 16.17 1.51 0.14
C SER A 97 17.32 1.61 1.15
N SER A 98 17.09 2.18 2.34
CA SER A 98 18.08 2.35 3.40
C SER A 98 17.56 1.83 4.75
N MET A 99 18.17 0.75 5.25
CA MET A 99 17.81 0.19 6.57
C MET A 99 18.00 1.18 7.73
N ALA A 100 18.95 2.11 7.62
CA ALA A 100 19.14 3.17 8.59
C ALA A 100 17.96 4.16 8.59
N SER A 101 17.46 4.54 7.40
CA SER A 101 16.24 5.36 7.29
C SER A 101 15.02 4.61 7.85
N VAL A 102 14.85 3.32 7.53
CA VAL A 102 13.78 2.50 8.12
C VAL A 102 13.86 2.44 9.64
N SER A 103 15.06 2.26 10.21
CA SER A 103 15.24 2.24 11.67
C SER A 103 14.93 3.59 12.33
N ARG A 104 15.31 4.71 11.69
CA ARG A 104 14.96 6.07 12.15
C ARG A 104 13.45 6.28 12.10
N PHE A 105 12.81 5.93 10.99
CA PHE A 105 11.35 5.99 10.84
C PHE A 105 10.63 5.19 11.93
N CYS A 106 11.06 3.95 12.19
CA CYS A 106 10.45 3.13 13.25
C CYS A 106 10.62 3.78 14.63
N SER A 107 11.81 4.31 14.93
CA SER A 107 12.08 4.98 16.22
C SER A 107 11.22 6.23 16.38
N GLU A 108 11.08 7.02 15.31
CA GLU A 108 10.25 8.22 15.28
C GLU A 108 8.76 7.90 15.38
N PHE A 109 8.26 6.88 14.68
CA PHE A 109 6.87 6.47 14.81
C PHE A 109 6.55 5.95 16.22
N LEU A 110 7.44 5.13 16.80
CA LEU A 110 7.26 4.60 18.15
C LEU A 110 7.27 5.70 19.21
N SER A 111 8.02 6.79 19.01
CA SER A 111 8.03 7.92 19.95
C SER A 111 6.74 8.75 19.94
N LEU A 112 5.88 8.59 18.92
CA LEU A 112 4.55 9.22 18.87
C LEU A 112 3.55 8.56 19.83
N ASP A 113 3.85 7.37 20.35
CA ASP A 113 2.96 6.59 21.23
C ASP A 113 1.55 6.37 20.63
N LEU A 114 1.52 6.08 19.33
CA LEU A 114 0.28 5.83 18.58
C LEU A 114 0.12 4.32 18.29
N PRO A 115 -1.11 3.78 18.33
CA PRO A 115 -1.34 2.41 17.90
C PRO A 115 -1.08 2.29 16.40
N LEU A 116 -0.43 1.21 15.95
CA LEU A 116 -0.38 0.84 14.53
C LEU A 116 -1.48 -0.19 14.25
N ASN A 117 -2.52 0.21 13.53
CA ASN A 117 -3.65 -0.66 13.21
C ASN A 117 -3.58 -1.16 11.77
N ILE A 118 -3.13 -0.30 10.84
CA ILE A 118 -3.11 -0.59 9.41
C ILE A 118 -1.72 -0.25 8.86
N LEU A 119 -1.11 -1.20 8.15
CA LEU A 119 0.15 -0.97 7.42
C LEU A 119 -0.08 -1.28 5.94
N ILE A 120 0.06 -0.25 5.09
CA ILE A 120 -0.12 -0.35 3.65
C ILE A 120 1.23 -0.19 2.95
N ASN A 121 1.77 -1.32 2.50
CA ASN A 121 3.00 -1.39 1.72
C ASN A 121 2.72 -1.03 0.26
N ASN A 122 2.49 0.26 -0.01
CA ASN A 122 2.09 0.76 -1.32
C ASN A 122 3.26 1.34 -2.15
N ALA A 123 4.37 1.73 -1.52
CA ALA A 123 5.50 2.29 -2.25
C ALA A 123 5.96 1.36 -3.38
N GLY A 124 6.10 1.92 -4.58
CA GLY A 124 6.47 1.20 -5.79
C GLY A 124 7.33 2.07 -6.71
N VAL A 125 8.45 1.52 -7.20
CA VAL A 125 9.28 2.10 -8.25
C VAL A 125 9.33 1.12 -9.44
N PHE A 126 9.16 1.64 -10.66
CA PHE A 126 9.37 0.88 -11.89
C PHE A 126 10.57 1.52 -12.62
N SER A 127 11.66 0.78 -12.77
CA SER A 127 12.81 1.20 -13.58
C SER A 127 13.00 0.24 -14.75
N GLN A 128 13.19 0.79 -15.96
CA GLN A 128 13.59 0.01 -17.13
C GLN A 128 15.10 -0.23 -17.18
N LYS A 129 15.87 0.45 -16.33
CA LYS A 129 17.32 0.25 -16.17
C LYS A 129 17.55 -0.59 -14.91
N LEU A 130 18.46 -1.56 -15.01
CA LEU A 130 18.94 -2.32 -13.87
C LEU A 130 19.70 -1.36 -12.95
N GLU A 131 19.00 -0.81 -11.98
CA GLU A 131 19.55 0.11 -11.00
C GLU A 131 19.54 -0.59 -9.64
N PHE A 132 20.61 -0.40 -8.88
CA PHE A 132 20.75 -0.96 -7.55
C PHE A 132 20.57 0.16 -6.53
N SER A 133 19.93 -0.14 -5.40
CA SER A 133 19.93 0.73 -4.21
C SER A 133 21.36 0.95 -3.70
N GLU A 134 21.56 1.93 -2.82
CA GLU A 134 22.82 2.12 -2.06
C GLU A 134 23.27 0.79 -1.39
N ASP A 135 22.29 -0.02 -1.05
CA ASP A 135 22.41 -1.32 -0.40
C ASP A 135 22.67 -2.50 -1.39
N LYS A 136 22.89 -2.21 -2.68
CA LYS A 136 23.11 -3.17 -3.79
C LYS A 136 21.97 -4.16 -4.03
N ILE A 137 20.75 -3.81 -3.64
CA ILE A 137 19.54 -4.56 -3.99
C ILE A 137 18.94 -3.97 -5.26
N GLU A 138 18.64 -4.81 -6.25
CA GLU A 138 18.02 -4.38 -7.50
C GLU A 138 16.67 -3.68 -7.20
N LEU A 139 16.52 -2.44 -7.66
CA LEU A 139 15.45 -1.51 -7.27
C LEU A 139 14.05 -2.01 -7.66
N THR A 140 13.95 -2.86 -8.69
CA THR A 140 12.70 -3.50 -9.12
C THR A 140 12.30 -4.62 -8.16
N MET A 141 13.21 -5.52 -7.77
CA MET A 141 12.96 -6.55 -6.75
C MET A 141 12.77 -5.99 -5.34
N ALA A 142 13.42 -4.86 -5.02
CA ALA A 142 13.30 -4.19 -3.71
C ALA A 142 11.95 -3.51 -3.50
N THR A 143 11.22 -3.19 -4.58
CA THR A 143 10.02 -2.36 -4.46
C THR A 143 8.78 -2.97 -5.12
N ASN A 144 8.91 -3.80 -6.16
CA ASN A 144 7.76 -4.29 -6.94
C ASN A 144 8.05 -5.64 -7.63
N TYR A 145 7.52 -6.73 -7.10
CA TYR A 145 7.53 -8.00 -7.83
C TYR A 145 6.44 -8.01 -8.92
N LEU A 146 6.89 -7.80 -10.17
CA LEU A 146 6.31 -8.06 -11.49
C LEU A 146 4.78 -8.23 -11.66
N ASP A 147 4.20 -7.33 -12.46
CA ASP A 147 3.69 -7.64 -13.82
C ASP A 147 3.58 -6.31 -14.61
N SER A 148 4.62 -5.94 -15.37
CA SER A 148 4.73 -4.63 -16.02
C SER A 148 3.68 -4.40 -17.11
N LEU A 149 3.17 -5.47 -17.73
CA LEU A 149 2.14 -5.40 -18.77
C LEU A 149 0.75 -5.27 -18.14
N TYR A 150 0.48 -6.00 -17.05
CA TYR A 150 -0.72 -5.80 -16.24
C TYR A 150 -0.72 -4.42 -15.58
N PHE A 151 0.42 -3.95 -15.07
CA PHE A 151 0.55 -2.63 -14.45
C PHE A 151 0.32 -1.49 -15.46
N LEU A 152 0.85 -1.62 -16.68
CA LEU A 152 0.60 -0.66 -17.76
C LEU A 152 -0.88 -0.68 -18.19
N ALA A 153 -1.47 -1.86 -18.38
CA ALA A 153 -2.88 -2.01 -18.73
C ALA A 153 -3.82 -1.53 -17.61
N ALA A 154 -3.51 -1.82 -16.35
CA ALA A 154 -4.27 -1.36 -15.18
C ALA A 154 -4.21 0.17 -15.03
N LYS A 155 -3.07 0.80 -15.32
CA LYS A 155 -2.94 2.27 -15.34
C LYS A 155 -3.70 2.93 -16.50
N LEU A 156 -3.88 2.24 -17.62
CA LEU A 156 -4.65 2.74 -18.77
C LEU A 156 -6.17 2.51 -18.61
N LEU A 157 -6.58 1.57 -17.76
CA LEU A 157 -7.98 1.15 -17.61
C LEU A 157 -8.65 1.63 -16.32
N LYS A 158 -7.88 1.99 -15.28
CA LYS A 158 -8.41 2.41 -13.99
C LYS A 158 -7.94 3.80 -13.59
N THR A 159 -8.86 4.56 -13.02
CA THR A 159 -8.52 5.80 -12.31
C THR A 159 -7.78 5.50 -11.00
N THR A 160 -7.12 6.49 -10.41
CA THR A 160 -6.50 6.34 -9.08
C THR A 160 -7.51 5.90 -8.03
N SER A 161 -8.74 6.43 -8.08
CA SER A 161 -9.82 6.05 -7.17
C SER A 161 -10.25 4.60 -7.32
N GLN A 162 -10.31 4.09 -8.55
CA GLN A 162 -10.57 2.66 -8.80
C GLN A 162 -9.38 1.77 -8.41
N GLY A 163 -8.16 2.26 -8.60
CA GLY A 163 -6.94 1.56 -8.19
C GLY A 163 -6.81 1.42 -6.67
N ALA A 164 -7.25 2.43 -5.91
CA ALA A 164 -7.25 2.41 -4.45
C ALA A 164 -8.40 1.60 -3.83
N ALA A 165 -9.45 1.30 -4.60
CA ALA A 165 -10.68 0.73 -4.07
C ALA A 165 -10.46 -0.57 -3.29
N THR A 166 -9.74 -1.55 -3.85
CA THR A 166 -9.53 -2.84 -3.16
C THR A 166 -8.72 -2.67 -1.87
N THR A 167 -7.73 -1.79 -1.86
CA THR A 167 -6.95 -1.48 -0.65
C THR A 167 -7.82 -0.85 0.43
N CYS A 168 -8.62 0.16 0.06
CA CYS A 168 -9.53 0.81 1.00
C CYS A 168 -10.63 -0.13 1.52
N TYR A 169 -11.15 -1.01 0.65
CA TYR A 169 -12.11 -2.04 1.03
C TYR A 169 -11.53 -2.98 2.08
N VAL A 170 -10.39 -3.62 1.80
CA VAL A 170 -9.75 -4.56 2.75
C VAL A 170 -9.30 -3.85 4.05
N ALA A 171 -9.02 -2.56 4.00
CA ALA A 171 -8.60 -1.80 5.18
C ALA A 171 -9.76 -1.46 6.13
N LEU A 172 -10.99 -1.29 5.64
CA LEU A 172 -12.10 -0.72 6.42
C LEU A 172 -13.39 -1.54 6.43
N SER A 173 -13.60 -2.44 5.47
CA SER A 173 -14.83 -3.21 5.33
C SER A 173 -14.99 -4.19 6.50
N PRO A 174 -16.11 -4.13 7.26
CA PRO A 174 -16.42 -5.11 8.30
C PRO A 174 -16.45 -6.55 7.79
N GLU A 175 -16.81 -6.75 6.52
CA GLU A 175 -16.82 -8.06 5.86
C GLU A 175 -15.43 -8.69 5.74
N THR A 176 -14.37 -7.89 5.90
CA THR A 176 -12.97 -8.36 5.90
C THR A 176 -12.37 -8.47 7.30
N GLU A 177 -13.14 -8.17 8.35
CA GLU A 177 -12.68 -8.30 9.73
C GLU A 177 -12.32 -9.75 10.06
N GLY A 178 -11.13 -9.95 10.64
CA GLY A 178 -10.59 -11.29 10.96
C GLY A 178 -10.11 -12.11 9.75
N VAL A 179 -10.22 -11.59 8.52
CA VAL A 179 -9.73 -12.28 7.32
C VAL A 179 -8.22 -12.10 7.18
N SER A 180 -7.49 -13.21 7.02
CA SER A 180 -6.03 -13.20 6.83
C SER A 180 -5.56 -14.19 5.76
N GLY A 181 -4.41 -13.91 5.14
CA GLY A 181 -3.79 -14.78 4.13
C GLY A 181 -4.56 -14.92 2.82
N LYS A 182 -5.45 -13.98 2.50
CA LYS A 182 -6.26 -13.97 1.28
C LYS A 182 -5.75 -12.96 0.27
N TYR A 183 -6.08 -13.21 -1.00
CA TYR A 183 -5.83 -12.30 -2.10
C TYR A 183 -7.15 -11.69 -2.58
N PHE A 184 -7.16 -10.38 -2.80
CA PHE A 184 -8.34 -9.64 -3.24
C PHE A 184 -8.04 -8.91 -4.54
N ALA A 185 -9.01 -8.90 -5.45
CA ALA A 185 -9.00 -8.09 -6.65
C ALA A 185 -10.40 -7.55 -6.90
N ASP A 186 -10.50 -6.28 -7.28
CA ASP A 186 -11.79 -5.59 -7.50
C ASP A 186 -12.70 -5.71 -6.26
N CYS A 187 -12.12 -5.66 -5.06
CA CYS A 187 -12.78 -5.84 -3.75
C CYS A 187 -13.38 -7.23 -3.50
N ASN A 188 -13.06 -8.22 -4.35
CA ASN A 188 -13.52 -9.59 -4.21
C ASN A 188 -12.36 -10.53 -3.87
N GLN A 189 -12.57 -11.44 -2.92
CA GLN A 189 -11.60 -12.50 -2.66
C GLN A 189 -11.45 -13.36 -3.93
N THR A 190 -10.21 -13.61 -4.34
CA THR A 190 -9.89 -14.41 -5.53
C THR A 190 -8.59 -15.18 -5.34
N SER A 191 -8.26 -16.04 -6.28
CA SER A 191 -6.98 -16.76 -6.30
C SER A 191 -5.89 -15.92 -6.96
N CYS A 192 -4.69 -15.93 -6.36
CA CYS A 192 -3.49 -15.42 -7.01
C CYS A 192 -2.98 -16.42 -8.09
N SER A 193 -1.88 -16.06 -8.78
CA SER A 193 -1.25 -16.95 -9.76
C SER A 193 -0.72 -18.23 -9.11
N ALA A 194 -0.58 -19.31 -9.88
CA ALA A 194 -0.03 -20.57 -9.38
C ALA A 194 1.36 -20.40 -8.74
N LEU A 195 2.21 -19.53 -9.31
CA LEU A 195 3.51 -19.19 -8.73
C LEU A 195 3.39 -18.45 -7.40
N ALA A 196 2.43 -17.52 -7.27
CA ALA A 196 2.19 -16.81 -6.02
C ALA A 196 1.56 -17.70 -4.93
N ALA A 197 0.86 -18.77 -5.33
CA ALA A 197 0.28 -19.76 -4.43
C ALA A 197 1.25 -20.89 -4.03
N ASP A 198 2.46 -20.96 -4.61
CA ASP A 198 3.43 -22.01 -4.33
C ASP A 198 4.10 -21.81 -2.96
N HIS A 199 3.72 -22.66 -2.00
CA HIS A 199 4.24 -22.61 -0.65
C HIS A 199 5.76 -22.85 -0.56
N SER A 200 6.30 -23.70 -1.43
CA SER A 200 7.74 -24.02 -1.43
C SER A 200 8.57 -22.81 -1.88
N GLN A 201 8.08 -22.10 -2.90
CA GLN A 201 8.70 -20.89 -3.42
C GLN A 201 8.54 -19.72 -2.44
N ALA A 202 7.38 -19.58 -1.80
CA ALA A 202 7.15 -18.60 -0.74
C ALA A 202 8.10 -18.84 0.45
N LEU A 203 8.25 -20.08 0.90
CA LEU A 203 9.16 -20.44 2.00
C LEU A 203 10.63 -20.18 1.62
N ARG A 204 11.00 -20.49 0.38
CA ARG A 204 12.35 -20.23 -0.13
C ARG A 204 12.64 -18.73 -0.18
N LEU A 205 11.71 -17.93 -0.70
CA LEU A 205 11.81 -16.47 -0.72
C LEU A 205 11.94 -15.93 0.71
N TRP A 206 11.07 -16.36 1.63
CA TRP A 206 11.12 -15.98 3.04
C TRP A 206 12.49 -16.25 3.68
N LYS A 207 13.04 -17.46 3.49
CA LYS A 207 14.36 -17.84 4.04
C LYS A 207 15.47 -16.94 3.50
N HIS A 208 15.47 -16.63 2.21
CA HIS A 208 16.47 -15.76 1.59
C HIS A 208 16.34 -14.32 2.09
N THR A 209 15.13 -13.76 2.06
CA THR A 209 14.85 -12.39 2.53
C THR A 209 15.24 -12.23 4.00
N ARG A 210 14.86 -13.17 4.87
CA ARG A 210 15.25 -13.14 6.29
C ARG A 210 16.75 -13.19 6.46
N SER A 211 17.46 -14.06 5.72
CA SER A 211 18.92 -14.11 5.80
C SER A 211 19.58 -12.81 5.36
N LEU A 212 19.06 -12.14 4.34
CA LEU A 212 19.59 -10.86 3.87
C LEU A 212 19.38 -9.77 4.92
N ILE A 213 18.17 -9.66 5.47
CA ILE A 213 17.84 -8.69 6.51
C ILE A 213 18.69 -8.93 7.78
N CYS A 214 18.77 -10.17 8.27
CA CYS A 214 19.55 -10.49 9.47
C CYS A 214 21.04 -10.14 9.30
N ARG A 215 21.65 -10.49 8.17
CA ARG A 215 23.05 -10.11 7.88
C ARG A 215 23.23 -8.59 7.89
N ARG A 216 22.24 -7.85 7.38
CA ARG A 216 22.27 -6.39 7.31
C ARG A 216 22.08 -5.72 8.67
N LEU A 217 21.26 -6.30 9.55
CA LEU A 217 21.11 -5.83 10.93
C LEU A 217 22.34 -6.14 11.81
N GLN A 218 23.08 -7.21 11.51
CA GLN A 218 24.29 -7.59 12.24
C GLN A 218 25.56 -6.85 11.81
N HIS A 219 25.55 -6.24 10.62
CA HIS A 219 26.61 -5.36 10.13
C HIS A 219 26.04 -3.96 9.88
N PRO A 220 25.78 -3.15 10.93
CA PRO A 220 25.60 -1.72 10.75
C PRO A 220 26.91 -1.22 10.14
N SER A 221 26.86 -0.70 8.92
CA SER A 221 28.04 -0.17 8.24
C SER A 221 28.79 0.79 9.17
N LEU A 222 30.09 0.51 9.37
CA LEU A 222 31.05 1.52 9.80
C LEU A 222 30.98 2.69 8.81
N SER A 223 30.90 3.90 9.36
CA SER A 223 30.86 5.25 8.74
C SER A 223 29.61 5.59 7.94
#